data_AF-H0Q175-F1
#
_entry.id   AF-H0Q175-F1
#
_cell.length_a   1.000
_cell.length_b   1.000
_cell.length_c   1.000
_cell.angle_alpha   90.00
_cell.angle_beta   90.00
_cell.angle_gamma   90.00
#
_symmetry.space_group_name_H-M   'P 1'
#
loop_
_entity.id
_entity.type
_entity.pdbx_description
1 polymer ?
#
loop_
_entity_poly.entity_id
_entity_poly.type
_entity_poly.pdbx_seq_one_letter_code
_entity_poly.pdbx_strand_id
1 'polypeptide(L)'
;MLHTIKNPQVREIAIKLREKYGDTAPTKKEVRAALSATPRTERSYTLDTATDEIYRRLTALAEFGAVPFRAEARLGRAVTDHEMRGLRRTKPLSNELPGRLLEHKCIKPRTTYLNLYRHNDGGHTALQVAFTDDPAKVGVSSERKADWEVYRGKFKGWAYDITTTTITLPRLWRNRVFDRGLHAVDGMMCLDASQLDGAPQGVELFAARWVVQGRGYEVRCEEGFVARQGEVAHHGSTPRSALQGLKRKQAAAEAVALAETALQLPFEQLVRRLGSATEKLFVDVKDARAVGACEFGITSWCHRVGLDYAAGRAPFAQVFEKYLEVPAVEARAAMLYVLRRHRKKLAVAA
;
A
#
# COMPACT_ATOMS: atom_id res chain seq x y z
N MET A 1 29.91 -9.34 26.03
CA MET A 1 29.20 -8.19 25.43
C MET A 1 28.06 -8.56 24.46
N LEU A 2 28.07 -9.75 23.81
CA LEU A 2 27.00 -10.16 22.89
C LEU A 2 25.71 -10.66 23.58
N HIS A 3 25.79 -11.10 24.83
CA HIS A 3 24.65 -11.63 25.59
C HIS A 3 23.65 -10.56 26.03
N THR A 4 24.01 -9.28 25.95
CA THR A 4 23.13 -8.14 26.26
C THR A 4 22.32 -7.65 25.05
N ILE A 5 22.60 -8.16 23.84
CA ILE A 5 21.87 -7.82 22.63
C ILE A 5 20.59 -8.67 22.58
N LYS A 6 19.45 -8.05 22.91
CA LYS A 6 18.14 -8.72 23.04
C LYS A 6 17.50 -9.12 21.70
N ASN A 7 17.91 -8.51 20.59
CA ASN A 7 17.39 -8.85 19.26
C ASN A 7 18.21 -10.00 18.66
N PRO A 8 17.61 -11.18 18.40
CA PRO A 8 18.35 -12.37 17.96
C PRO A 8 19.00 -12.19 16.59
N GLN A 9 18.40 -11.46 15.64
CA GLN A 9 19.00 -11.19 14.33
C GLN A 9 20.19 -10.23 14.46
N VAL A 10 20.09 -9.19 15.29
CA VAL A 10 21.22 -8.28 15.56
C VAL A 10 22.34 -9.01 16.30
N ARG A 11 22.00 -9.95 17.18
CA ARG A 11 22.97 -10.80 17.87
C ARG A 11 23.67 -11.75 16.90
N GLU A 12 22.95 -12.39 15.99
CA GLU A 12 23.52 -13.28 14.97
C GLU A 12 24.42 -12.52 13.98
N ILE A 13 23.99 -11.34 13.53
CA ILE A 13 24.80 -10.45 12.70
C ILE A 13 26.04 -9.97 13.46
N ALA A 14 25.91 -9.63 14.75
CA ALA A 14 27.04 -9.23 15.58
C ALA A 14 28.02 -10.40 15.85
N ILE A 15 27.53 -11.64 15.93
CA ILE A 15 28.37 -12.85 15.99
C ILE A 15 29.14 -13.01 14.68
N LYS A 16 28.46 -12.97 13.52
CA LYS A 16 29.08 -13.07 12.19
C LYS A 16 30.08 -11.95 11.90
N LEU A 17 29.80 -10.73 12.36
CA LEU A 17 30.74 -9.60 12.25
C LEU A 17 31.95 -9.79 13.19
N ARG A 18 31.75 -10.32 14.41
CA ARG A 18 32.87 -10.60 15.32
C ARG A 18 33.77 -11.74 14.82
N GLU A 19 33.19 -12.78 14.22
CA GLU A 19 33.95 -13.86 13.55
C GLU A 19 34.79 -13.32 12.38
N LYS A 20 34.28 -12.32 11.65
CA LYS A 20 34.97 -11.70 10.51
C LYS A 20 36.05 -10.68 10.90
N TYR A 21 35.87 -9.96 12.01
CA TYR A 21 36.71 -8.80 12.37
C TYR A 21 37.43 -8.94 13.73
N GLY A 22 37.37 -10.10 14.39
CA GLY A 22 38.03 -10.35 15.67
C GLY A 22 37.41 -9.59 16.86
N ASP A 23 38.22 -9.24 17.87
CA ASP A 23 37.77 -8.54 19.09
C ASP A 23 37.52 -7.04 18.91
N THR A 24 37.79 -6.50 17.73
CA THR A 24 37.41 -5.14 17.35
C THR A 24 35.90 -5.07 17.12
N ALA A 25 35.19 -4.39 18.03
CA ALA A 25 33.75 -4.23 17.93
C ALA A 25 33.37 -3.45 16.65
N PRO A 26 32.43 -3.96 15.83
CA PRO A 26 32.05 -3.29 14.59
C PRO A 26 31.43 -1.93 14.89
N THR A 27 31.73 -0.94 14.05
CA THR A 27 31.19 0.40 14.20
C THR A 27 29.68 0.42 13.90
N LYS A 28 28.96 1.38 14.49
CA LYS A 28 27.52 1.60 14.25
C LYS A 28 27.18 1.75 12.76
N LYS A 29 28.13 2.24 11.95
CA LYS A 29 28.02 2.41 10.50
C LYS A 29 28.02 1.05 9.78
N GLU A 30 28.89 0.14 10.19
CA GLU A 30 29.03 -1.19 9.59
C GLU A 30 27.86 -2.11 9.95
N VAL A 31 27.37 -2.03 11.20
CA VAL A 31 26.16 -2.74 11.62
C VAL A 31 24.94 -2.26 10.82
N ARG A 32 24.82 -0.94 10.56
CA ARG A 32 23.77 -0.39 9.70
C ARG A 32 23.90 -0.84 8.24
N ALA A 33 25.12 -0.91 7.70
CA ALA A 33 25.37 -1.35 6.34
C ALA A 33 24.99 -2.83 6.13
N ALA A 34 25.35 -3.70 7.08
CA ALA A 34 24.95 -5.11 7.09
C ALA A 34 23.41 -5.26 7.23
N LEU A 35 22.80 -4.46 8.12
CA LEU A 35 21.35 -4.30 8.25
C LEU A 35 20.68 -3.52 7.12
N SER A 36 21.39 -3.15 6.06
CA SER A 36 20.77 -2.69 4.81
C SER A 36 20.91 -3.72 3.69
N ALA A 37 21.90 -4.62 3.76
CA ALA A 37 22.21 -5.61 2.73
C ALA A 37 21.37 -6.91 2.79
N THR A 38 20.83 -7.30 3.95
CA THR A 38 19.85 -8.42 4.06
C THR A 38 18.53 -8.11 3.32
N PRO A 39 17.95 -9.08 2.57
CA PRO A 39 16.69 -8.90 1.84
C PRO A 39 15.53 -8.45 2.75
N ARG A 40 14.70 -7.52 2.24
CA ARG A 40 13.63 -6.84 2.97
C ARG A 40 12.52 -7.79 3.47
N THR A 41 12.39 -8.95 2.83
CA THR A 41 11.37 -9.99 3.07
C THR A 41 11.60 -10.77 4.37
N GLU A 42 12.84 -10.91 4.84
CA GLU A 42 13.16 -11.60 6.11
C GLU A 42 13.17 -10.67 7.34
N ARG A 43 13.17 -9.35 7.13
CA ARG A 43 13.16 -8.35 8.21
C ARG A 43 11.76 -7.99 8.70
N SER A 44 10.72 -8.16 7.88
CA SER A 44 9.36 -7.73 8.26
C SER A 44 8.65 -8.74 9.16
N TYR A 45 8.93 -10.05 9.04
CA TYR A 45 8.20 -11.10 9.75
C TYR A 45 8.61 -11.28 11.23
N THR A 46 9.91 -11.23 11.54
CA THR A 46 10.45 -11.45 12.90
C THR A 46 10.37 -10.23 13.79
N LEU A 47 10.35 -9.01 13.21
CA LEU A 47 10.13 -7.80 13.98
C LEU A 47 8.70 -7.74 14.50
N ASP A 48 7.67 -8.07 13.71
CA ASP A 48 6.29 -7.80 14.15
C ASP A 48 5.68 -8.89 15.06
N THR A 49 6.08 -10.15 14.98
CA THR A 49 5.67 -11.16 15.99
C THR A 49 6.35 -10.92 17.33
N ALA A 50 7.64 -10.58 17.33
CA ALA A 50 8.35 -10.19 18.54
C ALA A 50 7.82 -8.86 19.09
N THR A 51 7.45 -7.92 18.22
CA THR A 51 6.88 -6.65 18.65
C THR A 51 5.44 -6.83 19.16
N ASP A 52 4.58 -7.63 18.53
CA ASP A 52 3.25 -8.02 19.04
C ASP A 52 3.31 -8.85 20.33
N GLU A 53 4.32 -9.69 20.52
CA GLU A 53 4.52 -10.41 21.78
C GLU A 53 5.09 -9.49 22.88
N ILE A 54 6.04 -8.61 22.54
CA ILE A 54 6.50 -7.54 23.43
C ILE A 54 5.32 -6.60 23.77
N TYR A 55 4.42 -6.31 22.82
CA TYR A 55 3.21 -5.53 23.03
C TYR A 55 2.23 -6.24 23.96
N ARG A 56 1.92 -7.52 23.72
CA ARG A 56 1.08 -8.31 24.64
C ARG A 56 1.68 -8.35 26.05
N ARG A 57 3.00 -8.50 26.16
CA ARG A 57 3.71 -8.50 27.46
C ARG A 57 3.69 -7.14 28.14
N LEU A 58 3.89 -6.04 27.42
CA LEU A 58 3.89 -4.68 27.98
C LEU A 58 2.48 -4.20 28.35
N THR A 59 1.46 -4.53 27.56
CA THR A 59 0.05 -4.25 27.88
C THR A 59 -0.40 -5.06 29.09
N ALA A 60 -0.07 -6.36 29.16
CA ALA A 60 -0.33 -7.18 30.34
C ALA A 60 0.45 -6.72 31.59
N LEU A 61 1.61 -6.07 31.44
CA LEU A 61 2.34 -5.47 32.56
C LEU A 61 1.73 -4.13 33.00
N ALA A 62 1.12 -3.38 32.08
CA ALA A 62 0.45 -2.11 32.35
C ALA A 62 -0.93 -2.30 32.99
N GLU A 63 -1.71 -3.30 32.56
CA GLU A 63 -3.05 -3.62 33.09
C GLU A 63 -3.02 -4.12 34.54
N PHE A 64 -1.87 -4.61 35.02
CA PHE A 64 -1.75 -5.25 36.33
C PHE A 64 -1.03 -4.42 37.40
N GLY A 65 -0.78 -3.13 37.18
CA GLY A 65 -0.26 -2.21 38.19
C GLY A 65 1.02 -2.73 38.86
N ALA A 66 2.15 -2.63 38.15
CA ALA A 66 3.52 -2.97 38.57
C ALA A 66 3.73 -3.24 40.09
N VAL A 67 3.62 -4.52 40.50
CA VAL A 67 4.16 -5.00 41.77
C VAL A 67 5.40 -5.86 41.49
N PRO A 68 6.59 -5.56 42.07
CA PRO A 68 7.86 -6.21 41.76
C PRO A 68 7.85 -7.74 41.86
N PHE A 69 7.07 -8.27 42.81
CA PHE A 69 6.99 -9.70 43.12
C PHE A 69 6.47 -10.55 41.95
N ARG A 70 5.68 -9.97 41.04
CA ARG A 70 5.16 -10.68 39.85
C ARG A 70 6.11 -10.66 38.65
N ALA A 71 7.09 -9.76 38.62
CA ALA A 71 8.05 -9.66 37.53
C ALA A 71 9.11 -10.77 37.59
N GLU A 72 9.63 -11.08 38.78
CA GLU A 72 10.62 -12.13 38.99
C GLU A 72 10.04 -13.53 38.77
N ALA A 73 8.82 -13.76 39.28
CA ALA A 73 8.09 -15.02 39.08
C ALA A 73 7.84 -15.34 37.60
N ARG A 74 7.71 -14.32 36.74
CA ARG A 74 7.43 -14.49 35.30
C ARG A 74 8.69 -14.45 34.43
N LEU A 75 9.76 -13.80 34.91
CA LEU A 75 11.06 -13.78 34.22
C LEU A 75 11.94 -14.98 34.59
N GLY A 76 11.58 -15.75 35.62
CA GLY A 76 12.33 -16.91 36.08
C GLY A 76 13.73 -16.57 36.60
N ARG A 77 13.99 -15.29 36.90
CA ARG A 77 15.25 -14.80 37.47
C ARG A 77 15.02 -13.53 38.28
N ALA A 78 15.93 -13.30 39.24
CA ALA A 78 15.98 -12.05 39.98
C ALA A 78 16.23 -10.86 39.05
N VAL A 79 15.51 -9.76 39.29
CA VAL A 79 15.70 -8.52 38.55
C VAL A 79 16.81 -7.71 39.22
N THR A 80 17.79 -7.25 38.44
CA THR A 80 18.93 -6.51 39.01
C THR A 80 18.53 -5.11 39.47
N ASP A 81 19.26 -4.55 40.43
CA ASP A 81 19.05 -3.16 40.89
C ASP A 81 19.20 -2.11 39.79
N HIS A 82 19.99 -2.41 38.76
CA HIS A 82 20.12 -1.55 37.58
C HIS A 82 18.87 -1.62 36.68
N GLU A 83 18.30 -2.81 36.50
CA GLU A 83 17.03 -3.02 35.79
C GLU A 83 15.86 -2.39 36.57
N MET A 84 15.83 -2.53 37.90
CA MET A 84 14.85 -1.87 38.76
C MET A 84 14.98 -0.36 38.73
N ARG A 85 16.21 0.19 38.73
CA ARG A 85 16.44 1.63 38.56
C ARG A 85 16.09 2.10 37.15
N GLY A 86 16.29 1.29 36.12
CA GLY A 86 15.83 1.55 34.76
C GLY A 86 14.31 1.63 34.65
N LEU A 87 13.60 0.67 35.27
CA LEU A 87 12.14 0.63 35.36
C LEU A 87 11.55 1.77 36.21
N ARG A 88 12.27 2.23 37.25
CA ARG A 88 11.90 3.39 38.08
C ARG A 88 12.23 4.74 37.41
N ARG A 89 13.26 4.80 36.56
CA ARG A 89 13.68 6.02 35.82
C ARG A 89 12.94 6.21 34.50
N THR A 90 12.38 5.15 33.91
CA THR A 90 11.30 5.32 32.96
C THR A 90 10.15 5.98 33.70
N LYS A 91 10.01 7.32 33.57
CA LYS A 91 8.71 7.99 33.74
C LYS A 91 7.67 7.07 33.11
N PRO A 92 6.49 6.88 33.71
CA PRO A 92 5.50 5.95 33.18
C PRO A 92 5.29 6.26 31.70
N LEU A 93 5.91 5.47 30.83
CA LEU A 93 5.56 5.38 29.42
C LEU A 93 4.13 4.83 29.30
N SER A 94 3.53 4.39 30.42
CA SER A 94 2.27 3.69 30.53
C SER A 94 1.08 4.45 29.92
N ASN A 95 1.09 5.79 29.91
CA ASN A 95 -0.09 6.55 29.46
C ASN A 95 0.05 7.08 28.02
N GLU A 96 1.26 7.39 27.57
CA GLU A 96 1.50 7.93 26.21
C GLU A 96 1.92 6.86 25.19
N LEU A 97 2.53 5.76 25.62
CA LEU A 97 3.02 4.71 24.71
C LEU A 97 1.88 4.09 23.88
N PRO A 98 0.70 3.77 24.45
CA PRO A 98 -0.43 3.30 23.63
C PRO A 98 -0.82 4.30 22.53
N GLY A 99 -0.81 5.60 22.85
CA GLY A 99 -1.11 6.67 21.89
C GLY A 99 -0.08 6.76 20.76
N ARG A 100 1.22 6.82 21.09
CA ARG A 100 2.30 6.87 20.08
C ARG A 100 2.36 5.61 19.21
N LEU A 101 2.02 4.45 19.76
CA LEU A 101 1.96 3.20 19.01
C LEU A 101 0.76 3.18 18.06
N LEU A 102 -0.40 3.66 18.51
CA LEU A 102 -1.56 3.82 17.65
C LEU A 102 -1.26 4.79 16.50
N GLU A 103 -0.64 5.93 16.80
CA GLU A 103 -0.18 6.88 15.77
C GLU A 103 0.72 6.20 14.75
N HIS A 104 1.70 5.41 15.20
CA HIS A 104 2.60 4.69 14.30
C HIS A 104 1.85 3.67 13.42
N LYS A 105 0.90 2.93 13.99
CA LYS A 105 0.04 1.99 13.24
C LYS A 105 -0.82 2.71 12.20
N CYS A 106 -1.24 3.94 12.47
CA CYS A 106 -2.05 4.75 11.56
C CYS A 106 -1.26 5.35 10.38
N ILE A 107 0.08 5.50 10.48
CA ILE A 107 0.90 6.13 9.42
C ILE A 107 0.68 5.43 8.07
N LYS A 108 0.85 4.11 8.01
CA LYS A 108 0.79 3.38 6.74
C LYS A 108 -0.59 3.44 6.08
N PRO A 109 -1.69 3.09 6.77
CA PRO A 109 -3.03 3.29 6.23
C PRO A 109 -3.30 4.72 5.74
N ARG A 110 -2.91 5.72 6.55
CA ARG A 110 -3.13 7.12 6.23
C ARG A 110 -2.41 7.53 4.95
N THR A 111 -1.11 7.21 4.85
CA THR A 111 -0.33 7.48 3.64
C THR A 111 -0.90 6.75 2.42
N THR A 112 -1.31 5.49 2.57
CA THR A 112 -1.94 4.73 1.46
C THR A 112 -3.20 5.43 0.98
N TYR A 113 -4.10 5.85 1.88
CA TYR A 113 -5.32 6.54 1.50
C TYR A 113 -5.04 7.88 0.80
N LEU A 114 -4.20 8.73 1.40
CA LEU A 114 -3.90 10.07 0.86
C LEU A 114 -3.23 10.00 -0.52
N ASN A 115 -2.46 8.95 -0.80
CA ASN A 115 -1.84 8.75 -2.11
C ASN A 115 -2.83 8.27 -3.20
N LEU A 116 -3.93 7.64 -2.80
CA LEU A 116 -4.86 6.99 -3.74
C LEU A 116 -6.11 7.84 -4.02
N TYR A 117 -6.58 8.60 -3.03
CA TYR A 117 -7.87 9.27 -3.09
C TYR A 117 -7.76 10.78 -2.98
N ARG A 118 -8.70 11.47 -3.63
CA ARG A 118 -8.90 12.91 -3.39
C ARG A 118 -9.37 13.13 -1.97
N HIS A 119 -8.81 14.13 -1.31
CA HIS A 119 -9.21 14.57 0.02
C HIS A 119 -9.31 16.09 0.05
N ASN A 120 -10.05 16.62 1.02
CA ASN A 120 -10.15 18.06 1.24
C ASN A 120 -8.95 18.53 2.08
N ASP A 121 -8.23 19.54 1.61
CA ASP A 121 -6.99 20.04 2.24
C ASP A 121 -7.22 21.20 3.23
N GLY A 122 -8.44 21.72 3.35
CA GLY A 122 -8.70 22.95 4.11
C GLY A 122 -8.81 22.78 5.63
N GLY A 123 -7.72 22.30 6.24
CA GLY A 123 -7.53 22.34 7.69
C GLY A 123 -7.55 20.96 8.32
N HIS A 124 -6.36 20.49 8.67
CA HIS A 124 -6.01 19.54 9.73
C HIS A 124 -7.16 18.67 10.30
N THR A 125 -7.08 17.33 10.13
CA THR A 125 -7.83 16.24 10.80
C THR A 125 -9.02 15.56 10.09
N ALA A 126 -9.21 15.78 8.79
CA ALA A 126 -10.27 15.12 8.00
C ALA A 126 -10.11 13.59 7.74
N LEU A 127 -9.05 12.94 8.24
CA LEU A 127 -8.84 11.50 8.04
C LEU A 127 -8.47 10.81 9.35
N GLN A 128 -9.33 9.91 9.79
CA GLN A 128 -9.18 9.08 10.98
C GLN A 128 -8.96 7.61 10.58
N VAL A 129 -8.17 6.90 11.38
CA VAL A 129 -7.93 5.46 11.21
C VAL A 129 -8.27 4.77 12.52
N ALA A 130 -9.20 3.82 12.45
CA ALA A 130 -9.62 3.00 13.57
C ALA A 130 -9.24 1.53 13.31
N PHE A 131 -9.03 0.77 14.39
CA PHE A 131 -8.77 -0.66 14.31
C PHE A 131 -9.84 -1.45 15.05
N THR A 132 -10.27 -2.57 14.48
CA THR A 132 -11.33 -3.45 15.00
C THR A 132 -10.90 -4.91 14.98
N ASP A 133 -11.46 -5.71 15.88
CA ASP A 133 -11.40 -7.18 15.82
C ASP A 133 -12.67 -7.78 15.18
N ASP A 134 -13.73 -6.99 15.09
CA ASP A 134 -14.99 -7.35 14.45
C ASP A 134 -14.89 -7.14 12.92
N PRO A 135 -14.89 -8.22 12.11
CA PRO A 135 -14.82 -8.11 10.66
C PRO A 135 -15.97 -7.30 10.07
N ALA A 136 -17.17 -7.32 10.66
CA ALA A 136 -18.32 -6.60 10.10
C ALA A 136 -18.14 -5.07 10.11
N LYS A 137 -17.26 -4.55 10.99
CA LYS A 137 -16.95 -3.12 11.10
C LYS A 137 -15.84 -2.65 10.16
N VAL A 138 -15.12 -3.55 9.51
CA VAL A 138 -14.07 -3.19 8.55
C VAL A 138 -14.71 -2.51 7.34
N GLY A 139 -14.32 -1.26 7.08
CA GLY A 139 -14.94 -0.43 6.06
C GLY A 139 -14.42 1.01 6.06
N VAL A 140 -15.12 1.87 5.34
CA VAL A 140 -14.86 3.31 5.30
C VAL A 140 -16.18 4.05 5.45
N SER A 141 -16.17 5.16 6.17
CA SER A 141 -17.29 6.08 6.29
C SER A 141 -16.82 7.52 6.14
N SER A 142 -17.71 8.39 5.68
CA SER A 142 -17.46 9.83 5.61
C SER A 142 -18.64 10.59 6.21
N GLU A 143 -18.32 11.56 7.06
CA GLU A 143 -19.28 12.50 7.64
C GLU A 143 -18.98 13.90 7.12
N ARG A 144 -20.02 14.64 6.71
CA ARG A 144 -19.90 16.05 6.32
C ARG A 144 -20.50 16.93 7.39
N LYS A 145 -19.74 17.92 7.84
CA LYS A 145 -20.19 18.91 8.81
C LYS A 145 -19.88 20.31 8.30
N ALA A 146 -20.88 21.18 8.35
CA ALA A 146 -20.69 22.60 8.15
C ALA A 146 -19.98 23.21 9.38
N ASP A 147 -18.83 23.82 9.17
CA ASP A 147 -18.06 24.55 10.17
C ASP A 147 -18.15 26.05 9.90
N TRP A 148 -18.84 26.74 10.78
CA TRP A 148 -19.04 28.19 10.73
C TRP A 148 -17.88 28.97 11.36
N GLU A 149 -16.99 28.28 12.09
CA GLU A 149 -15.89 28.87 12.84
C GLU A 149 -14.60 28.96 12.02
N VAL A 150 -14.42 28.13 10.97
CA VAL A 150 -13.23 28.16 10.11
C VAL A 150 -12.94 29.56 9.55
N TYR A 151 -13.99 30.26 9.11
CA TYR A 151 -13.85 31.63 8.61
C TYR A 151 -13.90 32.70 9.70
N ARG A 152 -14.16 32.33 10.97
CA ARG A 152 -14.26 33.24 12.14
C ARG A 152 -15.05 34.53 11.84
N GLY A 153 -16.12 34.43 11.05
CA GLY A 153 -16.95 35.57 10.66
C GLY A 153 -16.35 36.52 9.60
N LYS A 154 -15.16 36.25 9.02
CA LYS A 154 -14.58 37.06 7.92
C LYS A 154 -15.38 36.97 6.63
N PHE A 155 -16.08 35.85 6.41
CA PHE A 155 -16.99 35.65 5.29
C PHE A 155 -18.40 35.41 5.84
N LYS A 156 -19.18 36.48 5.97
CA LYS A 156 -20.56 36.40 6.48
C LYS A 156 -21.42 35.51 5.58
N GLY A 157 -22.04 34.48 6.16
CA GLY A 157 -23.00 33.60 5.49
C GLY A 157 -22.42 32.34 4.82
N TRP A 158 -21.11 32.11 4.93
CA TRP A 158 -20.46 30.95 4.31
C TRP A 158 -19.94 29.99 5.38
N ALA A 159 -20.50 28.78 5.44
CA ALA A 159 -19.93 27.69 6.21
C ALA A 159 -18.85 26.98 5.40
N TYR A 160 -17.83 26.47 6.08
CA TYR A 160 -16.84 25.60 5.48
C TYR A 160 -17.29 24.14 5.62
N ASP A 161 -17.44 23.41 4.51
CA ASP A 161 -17.80 22.00 4.56
C ASP A 161 -16.59 21.13 4.90
N ILE A 162 -16.53 20.67 6.15
CA ILE A 162 -15.54 19.69 6.60
C ILE A 162 -16.05 18.29 6.28
N THR A 163 -15.29 17.53 5.51
CA THR A 163 -15.54 16.09 5.31
C THR A 163 -14.55 15.31 6.16
N THR A 164 -15.04 14.58 7.17
CA THR A 164 -14.21 13.66 7.96
C THR A 164 -14.40 12.24 7.45
N THR A 165 -13.32 11.60 7.02
CA THR A 165 -13.30 10.20 6.59
C THR A 165 -12.72 9.34 7.70
N THR A 166 -13.38 8.25 8.05
CA THR A 166 -12.89 7.24 8.98
C THR A 166 -12.66 5.94 8.23
N ILE A 167 -11.43 5.42 8.29
CA ILE A 167 -11.08 4.11 7.78
C ILE A 167 -11.00 3.14 8.96
N THR A 168 -11.82 2.10 8.95
CA THR A 168 -11.81 1.06 9.98
C THR A 168 -11.16 -0.19 9.42
N LEU A 169 -10.06 -0.63 10.05
CA LEU A 169 -9.21 -1.74 9.60
C LEU A 169 -9.16 -2.86 10.63
N PRO A 170 -8.90 -4.12 10.23
CA PRO A 170 -8.62 -5.17 11.20
C PRO A 170 -7.34 -4.83 11.99
N ARG A 171 -7.24 -5.21 13.27
CA ARG A 171 -6.02 -4.97 14.07
C ARG A 171 -4.74 -5.50 13.41
N LEU A 172 -4.86 -6.61 12.68
CA LEU A 172 -3.77 -7.26 11.95
C LEU A 172 -3.69 -6.83 10.48
N TRP A 173 -4.24 -5.66 10.12
CA TRP A 173 -4.26 -5.15 8.74
C TRP A 173 -2.87 -5.16 8.08
N ARG A 174 -1.84 -4.77 8.84
CA ARG A 174 -0.47 -4.77 8.35
C ARG A 174 -0.06 -6.15 7.80
N ASN A 175 -0.30 -7.20 8.57
CA ASN A 175 0.08 -8.58 8.23
C ASN A 175 -0.80 -9.15 7.12
N ARG A 176 -2.10 -8.83 7.15
CA ARG A 176 -3.09 -9.36 6.19
C ARG A 176 -3.01 -8.67 4.83
N VAL A 177 -2.62 -7.40 4.80
CA VAL A 177 -2.70 -6.55 3.61
C VAL A 177 -1.36 -5.93 3.24
N PHE A 178 -0.77 -5.12 4.12
CA PHE A 178 0.38 -4.28 3.77
C PHE A 178 1.64 -5.10 3.44
N ASP A 179 2.03 -6.01 4.33
CA ASP A 179 3.24 -6.81 4.18
C ASP A 179 3.10 -7.87 3.07
N ARG A 180 1.87 -8.15 2.62
CA ARG A 180 1.58 -8.96 1.42
C ARG A 180 1.57 -8.15 0.13
N GLY A 181 1.86 -6.85 0.18
CA GLY A 181 1.82 -5.98 -0.99
C GLY A 181 0.40 -5.68 -1.51
N LEU A 182 -0.65 -5.95 -0.73
CA LEU A 182 -2.05 -5.80 -1.14
C LEU A 182 -2.64 -4.44 -0.79
N HIS A 183 -1.91 -3.58 -0.06
CA HIS A 183 -2.43 -2.29 0.43
C HIS A 183 -2.94 -1.35 -0.66
N ALA A 184 -2.42 -1.47 -1.89
CA ALA A 184 -2.89 -0.74 -3.06
C ALA A 184 -3.00 -1.72 -4.25
N VAL A 185 -4.22 -2.03 -4.67
CA VAL A 185 -4.49 -2.92 -5.82
C VAL A 185 -5.37 -2.17 -6.81
N ASP A 186 -4.89 -2.05 -8.05
CA ASP A 186 -5.57 -1.34 -9.14
C ASP A 186 -6.06 0.07 -8.78
N GLY A 187 -5.25 0.81 -8.03
CA GLY A 187 -5.56 2.18 -7.58
C GLY A 187 -6.51 2.26 -6.39
N MET A 188 -6.84 1.14 -5.75
CA MET A 188 -7.72 1.08 -4.58
C MET A 188 -6.98 0.58 -3.34
N MET A 189 -7.28 1.19 -2.20
CA MET A 189 -6.80 0.79 -0.90
C MET A 189 -7.53 -0.46 -0.43
N CYS A 190 -6.81 -1.56 -0.24
CA CYS A 190 -7.37 -2.76 0.36
C CYS A 190 -7.50 -2.57 1.89
N LEU A 191 -8.71 -2.79 2.40
CA LEU A 191 -9.07 -2.68 3.81
C LEU A 191 -8.91 -3.99 4.57
N ASP A 192 -9.11 -5.12 3.89
CA ASP A 192 -8.86 -6.45 4.43
C ASP A 192 -8.68 -7.46 3.30
N ALA A 193 -7.91 -8.52 3.56
CA ALA A 193 -7.70 -9.63 2.66
C ALA A 193 -7.58 -10.94 3.45
N SER A 194 -8.46 -11.89 3.16
CA SER A 194 -8.43 -13.26 3.66
C SER A 194 -8.04 -14.18 2.52
N GLN A 195 -6.92 -14.89 2.65
CA GLN A 195 -6.48 -15.84 1.63
C GLN A 195 -7.47 -17.00 1.52
N LEU A 196 -7.75 -17.41 0.29
CA LEU A 196 -8.60 -18.54 -0.06
C LEU A 196 -7.77 -19.68 -0.63
N ASP A 197 -8.22 -20.90 -0.36
CA ASP A 197 -7.68 -22.11 -0.97
C ASP A 197 -8.19 -22.29 -2.41
N GLY A 198 -7.52 -23.16 -3.18
CA GLY A 198 -7.97 -23.57 -4.52
C GLY A 198 -7.56 -22.63 -5.66
N ALA A 199 -6.66 -21.68 -5.41
CA ALA A 199 -6.03 -20.91 -6.48
C ALA A 199 -5.09 -21.79 -7.34
N PRO A 200 -4.91 -21.47 -8.64
CA PRO A 200 -3.90 -22.13 -9.47
C PRO A 200 -2.49 -22.06 -8.87
N GLN A 201 -1.63 -23.01 -9.22
CA GLN A 201 -0.25 -23.07 -8.70
C GLN A 201 0.49 -21.74 -8.97
N GLY A 202 1.11 -21.20 -7.91
CA GLY A 202 1.85 -19.94 -7.97
C GLY A 202 0.99 -18.67 -7.95
N VAL A 203 -0.34 -18.81 -7.86
CA VAL A 203 -1.29 -17.70 -7.71
C VAL A 203 -1.87 -17.72 -6.30
N GLU A 204 -1.91 -16.57 -5.66
CA GLU A 204 -2.63 -16.34 -4.42
C GLU A 204 -4.00 -15.74 -4.73
N LEU A 205 -5.05 -16.21 -4.07
CA LEU A 205 -6.40 -15.67 -4.18
C LEU A 205 -6.88 -15.21 -2.80
N PHE A 206 -7.53 -14.06 -2.74
CA PHE A 206 -8.02 -13.45 -1.51
C PHE A 206 -9.48 -13.06 -1.66
N ALA A 207 -10.31 -13.30 -0.64
CA ALA A 207 -11.52 -12.52 -0.40
C ALA A 207 -11.11 -11.20 0.23
N ALA A 208 -11.53 -10.07 -0.34
CA ALA A 208 -11.00 -8.77 0.03
C ALA A 208 -12.07 -7.68 0.08
N ARG A 209 -11.75 -6.63 0.82
CA ARG A 209 -12.50 -5.37 0.87
C ARG A 209 -11.60 -4.23 0.45
N TRP A 210 -12.15 -3.23 -0.23
CA TRP A 210 -11.39 -2.05 -0.65
C TRP A 210 -12.22 -0.79 -0.66
N VAL A 211 -11.54 0.35 -0.65
CA VAL A 211 -12.16 1.66 -0.77
C VAL A 211 -12.37 2.02 -2.23
N VAL A 212 -13.55 2.53 -2.56
CA VAL A 212 -13.88 3.12 -3.86
C VAL A 212 -14.29 4.56 -3.65
N GLN A 213 -13.71 5.47 -4.44
CA GLN A 213 -14.11 6.88 -4.44
C GLN A 213 -15.10 7.17 -5.57
N GLY A 214 -16.26 7.72 -5.19
CA GLY A 214 -17.29 8.18 -6.11
C GLY A 214 -17.08 9.62 -6.56
N ARG A 215 -18.17 10.41 -6.59
CA ARG A 215 -18.12 11.82 -6.99
C ARG A 215 -17.54 12.68 -5.86
N GLY A 216 -16.62 13.59 -6.20
CA GLY A 216 -15.97 14.46 -5.22
C GLY A 216 -15.15 13.67 -4.20
N TYR A 217 -15.45 13.85 -2.91
CA TYR A 217 -14.79 13.18 -1.78
C TYR A 217 -15.57 11.99 -1.21
N GLU A 218 -16.67 11.58 -1.83
CA GLU A 218 -17.45 10.43 -1.38
C GLU A 218 -16.64 9.14 -1.50
N VAL A 219 -16.57 8.36 -0.42
CA VAL A 219 -15.94 7.03 -0.41
C VAL A 219 -16.88 5.98 0.15
N ARG A 220 -16.79 4.77 -0.40
CA ARG A 220 -17.55 3.60 0.05
C ARG A 220 -16.66 2.36 0.08
N CYS A 221 -17.07 1.38 0.86
CA CYS A 221 -16.44 0.06 0.92
C CYS A 221 -17.08 -0.85 -0.14
N GLU A 222 -16.26 -1.56 -0.90
CA GLU A 222 -16.69 -2.66 -1.75
C GLU A 222 -16.01 -3.96 -1.34
N GLU A 223 -16.67 -5.08 -1.64
CA GLU A 223 -16.17 -6.42 -1.39
C GLU A 223 -15.97 -7.18 -2.72
N GLY A 224 -15.04 -8.12 -2.71
CA GLY A 224 -14.83 -9.04 -3.82
C GLY A 224 -13.58 -9.88 -3.61
N PHE A 225 -12.81 -10.07 -4.67
CA PHE A 225 -11.68 -10.98 -4.70
C PHE A 225 -10.45 -10.32 -5.31
N VAL A 226 -9.26 -10.67 -4.82
CA VAL A 226 -7.98 -10.26 -5.41
C VAL A 226 -7.19 -11.50 -5.76
N ALA A 227 -6.76 -11.61 -7.02
CA ALA A 227 -5.79 -12.61 -7.45
C ALA A 227 -4.42 -11.95 -7.60
N ARG A 228 -3.36 -12.61 -7.12
CA ARG A 228 -1.99 -12.10 -7.14
C ARG A 228 -1.00 -13.18 -7.56
N GLN A 229 0.00 -12.80 -8.34
CA GLN A 229 1.19 -13.61 -8.59
C GLN A 229 2.41 -12.70 -8.67
N GLY A 230 3.34 -12.84 -7.72
CA GLY A 230 4.47 -11.92 -7.57
C GLY A 230 4.00 -10.49 -7.29
N GLU A 231 4.46 -9.54 -8.09
CA GLU A 231 4.09 -8.11 -7.97
C GLU A 231 2.80 -7.76 -8.74
N VAL A 232 2.24 -8.69 -9.52
CA VAL A 232 1.02 -8.44 -10.29
C VAL A 232 -0.18 -8.88 -9.48
N ALA A 233 -1.13 -7.97 -9.29
CA ALA A 233 -2.42 -8.24 -8.67
C ALA A 233 -3.55 -7.68 -9.52
N HIS A 234 -4.73 -8.31 -9.40
CA HIS A 234 -5.97 -7.85 -10.01
C HIS A 234 -7.16 -8.16 -9.11
N HIS A 235 -8.07 -7.21 -8.95
CA HIS A 235 -9.32 -7.43 -8.24
C HIS A 235 -10.47 -7.85 -9.17
N GLY A 236 -11.50 -8.48 -8.62
CA GLY A 236 -12.73 -8.79 -9.34
C GLY A 236 -13.90 -9.07 -8.39
N SER A 237 -15.12 -8.92 -8.88
CA SER A 237 -16.34 -9.24 -8.11
C SER A 237 -16.53 -10.73 -7.83
N THR A 238 -15.77 -11.60 -8.51
CA THR A 238 -15.80 -13.07 -8.34
C THR A 238 -14.37 -13.61 -8.37
N PRO A 239 -14.11 -14.82 -7.82
CA PRO A 239 -12.81 -15.46 -7.93
C PRO A 239 -12.35 -15.60 -9.39
N ARG A 240 -13.28 -16.01 -10.26
CA ARG A 240 -13.01 -16.23 -11.68
C ARG A 240 -12.64 -14.94 -12.40
N SER A 241 -13.34 -13.83 -12.14
CA SER A 241 -13.02 -12.55 -12.77
C SER A 241 -11.68 -11.99 -12.31
N ALA A 242 -11.35 -12.14 -11.01
CA ALA A 242 -10.03 -11.77 -10.48
C ALA A 242 -8.90 -12.55 -11.16
N LEU A 243 -9.02 -13.88 -11.26
CA LEU A 243 -8.03 -14.76 -11.92
C LEU A 243 -7.89 -14.44 -13.42
N GLN A 244 -9.01 -14.24 -14.13
CA GLN A 244 -8.98 -13.93 -15.56
C GLN A 244 -8.35 -12.56 -15.84
N GLY A 245 -8.60 -11.56 -14.99
CA GLY A 245 -7.96 -10.26 -15.13
C GLY A 245 -6.47 -10.28 -14.77
N LEU A 246 -6.07 -11.05 -13.75
CA LEU A 246 -4.64 -11.30 -13.46
C LEU A 246 -3.93 -11.87 -14.70
N LYS A 247 -4.51 -12.91 -15.32
CA LYS A 247 -3.95 -13.52 -16.54
C LYS A 247 -3.81 -12.52 -17.68
N ARG A 248 -4.81 -11.65 -17.89
CA ARG A 248 -4.74 -10.58 -18.91
C ARG A 248 -3.63 -9.58 -18.61
N LYS A 249 -3.49 -9.17 -17.35
CA LYS A 249 -2.48 -8.21 -16.89
C LYS A 249 -1.06 -8.76 -17.05
N GLN A 250 -0.87 -10.04 -16.76
CA GLN A 250 0.41 -10.74 -17.00
C GLN A 250 0.75 -10.82 -18.48
N ALA A 251 -0.18 -11.30 -19.32
CA ALA A 251 0.04 -11.37 -20.76
C ALA A 251 0.31 -9.98 -21.38
N ALA A 252 -0.31 -8.93 -20.85
CA ALA A 252 -0.03 -7.56 -21.25
C ALA A 252 1.39 -7.14 -20.84
N ALA A 253 1.80 -7.37 -19.60
CA ALA A 253 3.15 -7.05 -19.11
C ALA A 253 4.24 -7.79 -19.90
N GLU A 254 4.04 -9.08 -20.18
CA GLU A 254 4.93 -9.87 -21.04
C GLU A 254 5.03 -9.30 -22.45
N ALA A 255 3.89 -8.90 -23.03
CA ALA A 255 3.88 -8.29 -24.36
C ALA A 255 4.60 -6.93 -24.38
N VAL A 256 4.50 -6.13 -23.31
CA VAL A 256 5.27 -4.89 -23.17
C VAL A 256 6.76 -5.18 -23.11
N ALA A 257 7.20 -6.09 -22.23
CA ALA A 257 8.61 -6.45 -22.08
C ALA A 257 9.22 -7.00 -23.38
N LEU A 258 8.46 -7.84 -24.11
CA LEU A 258 8.87 -8.36 -25.41
C LEU A 258 9.01 -7.24 -26.45
N ALA A 259 8.07 -6.29 -26.48
CA ALA A 259 8.12 -5.15 -27.40
C ALA A 259 9.32 -4.24 -27.11
N GLU A 260 9.58 -3.92 -25.83
CA GLU A 260 10.75 -3.12 -25.42
C GLU A 260 12.06 -3.80 -25.80
N THR A 261 12.16 -5.12 -25.59
CA THR A 261 13.34 -5.91 -25.97
C THR A 261 13.54 -5.96 -27.49
N ALA A 262 12.47 -6.24 -28.25
CA ALA A 262 12.55 -6.38 -29.70
C ALA A 262 12.84 -5.04 -30.41
N LEU A 263 12.32 -3.94 -29.87
CA LEU A 263 12.49 -2.62 -30.46
C LEU A 263 13.77 -1.91 -30.00
N GLN A 264 14.39 -2.37 -28.91
CA GLN A 264 15.54 -1.72 -28.25
C GLN A 264 15.35 -0.21 -28.03
N LEU A 265 14.10 0.23 -27.92
CA LEU A 265 13.70 1.62 -27.81
C LEU A 265 12.72 1.78 -26.65
N PRO A 266 12.92 2.76 -25.77
CA PRO A 266 11.92 3.16 -24.80
C PRO A 266 10.58 3.47 -25.48
N PHE A 267 9.47 3.18 -24.79
CA PHE A 267 8.11 3.35 -25.32
C PHE A 267 7.86 4.77 -25.88
N GLU A 268 8.37 5.79 -25.22
CA GLU A 268 8.21 7.18 -25.64
C GLU A 268 8.92 7.47 -26.96
N GLN A 269 10.10 6.85 -27.18
CA GLN A 269 10.83 6.96 -28.43
C GLN A 269 10.14 6.20 -29.56
N LEU A 270 9.54 5.04 -29.26
CA LEU A 270 8.71 4.30 -30.21
C LEU A 270 7.54 5.16 -30.70
N VAL A 271 6.78 5.77 -29.79
CA VAL A 271 5.62 6.60 -30.15
C VAL A 271 6.07 7.80 -30.99
N ARG A 272 7.17 8.48 -30.61
CA ARG A 272 7.73 9.59 -31.40
C ARG A 272 8.19 9.16 -32.78
N ARG A 273 8.81 7.99 -32.92
CA ARG A 273 9.24 7.43 -34.21
C ARG A 273 8.07 7.12 -35.13
N LEU A 274 6.96 6.63 -34.59
CA LEU A 274 5.74 6.37 -35.35
C LEU A 274 5.05 7.68 -35.79
N GLY A 275 5.30 8.80 -35.11
CA GLY A 275 4.93 10.14 -35.55
C GLY A 275 3.47 10.26 -36.00
N SER A 276 3.27 10.80 -37.20
CA SER A 276 1.95 11.04 -37.80
C SER A 276 1.14 9.76 -38.03
N ALA A 277 1.77 8.58 -38.06
CA ALA A 277 1.06 7.32 -38.18
C ALA A 277 0.17 7.03 -36.95
N THR A 278 0.45 7.66 -35.80
CA THR A 278 -0.37 7.56 -34.58
C THR A 278 -1.54 8.54 -34.53
N GLU A 279 -1.55 9.60 -35.35
CA GLU A 279 -2.59 10.65 -35.32
C GLU A 279 -4.00 10.12 -35.63
N LYS A 280 -4.08 9.06 -36.44
CA LYS A 280 -5.35 8.43 -36.83
C LYS A 280 -5.79 7.31 -35.89
N LEU A 281 -5.02 7.02 -34.84
CA LEU A 281 -5.32 5.95 -33.90
C LEU A 281 -6.13 6.48 -32.71
N PHE A 282 -6.98 5.61 -32.17
CA PHE A 282 -7.73 5.84 -30.95
C PHE A 282 -7.39 4.74 -29.94
N VAL A 283 -7.42 5.10 -28.67
CA VAL A 283 -7.37 4.14 -27.55
C VAL A 283 -8.79 4.02 -27.00
N ASP A 284 -9.38 2.84 -27.13
CA ASP A 284 -10.72 2.56 -26.61
C ASP A 284 -10.63 2.11 -25.15
N VAL A 285 -11.67 2.38 -24.35
CA VAL A 285 -11.81 1.81 -22.98
C VAL A 285 -11.76 0.27 -23.05
N LYS A 286 -12.22 -0.32 -24.16
CA LYS A 286 -12.13 -1.77 -24.42
C LYS A 286 -10.68 -2.26 -24.55
N ASP A 287 -9.76 -1.45 -25.05
CA ASP A 287 -8.34 -1.80 -25.12
C ASP A 287 -7.73 -1.88 -23.71
N ALA A 288 -8.09 -0.94 -22.82
CA ALA A 288 -7.68 -0.97 -21.42
C ALA A 288 -8.21 -2.22 -20.70
N ARG A 289 -9.49 -2.58 -20.90
CA ARG A 289 -10.06 -3.84 -20.39
C ARG A 289 -9.36 -5.08 -20.94
N ALA A 290 -8.97 -5.06 -22.21
CA ALA A 290 -8.29 -6.18 -22.86
C ALA A 290 -6.92 -6.46 -22.22
N VAL A 291 -6.22 -5.43 -21.77
CA VAL A 291 -4.94 -5.54 -21.05
C VAL A 291 -5.09 -5.79 -19.54
N GLY A 292 -6.31 -6.00 -19.05
CA GLY A 292 -6.57 -6.32 -17.65
C GLY A 292 -6.70 -5.12 -16.73
N ALA A 293 -6.88 -3.90 -17.25
CA ALA A 293 -7.27 -2.77 -16.43
C ALA A 293 -8.71 -2.96 -15.93
N CYS A 294 -8.95 -2.67 -14.65
CA CYS A 294 -10.28 -2.70 -14.05
C CYS A 294 -11.07 -1.42 -14.36
N GLU A 295 -12.40 -1.44 -14.22
CA GLU A 295 -13.23 -0.25 -14.48
C GLU A 295 -12.83 0.94 -13.62
N PHE A 296 -12.66 0.71 -12.30
CA PHE A 296 -12.29 1.79 -11.39
C PHE A 296 -10.96 2.44 -11.77
N GLY A 297 -9.94 1.64 -12.10
CA GLY A 297 -8.62 2.12 -12.48
C GLY A 297 -8.66 2.94 -13.76
N ILE A 298 -9.44 2.50 -14.77
CA ILE A 298 -9.63 3.26 -16.01
C ILE A 298 -10.33 4.59 -15.71
N THR A 299 -11.48 4.57 -15.04
CA THR A 299 -12.25 5.78 -14.72
C THR A 299 -11.46 6.75 -13.83
N SER A 300 -10.77 6.24 -12.81
CA SER A 300 -9.94 7.02 -11.89
C SER A 300 -8.79 7.72 -12.62
N TRP A 301 -8.08 7.00 -13.49
CA TRP A 301 -7.00 7.60 -14.28
C TRP A 301 -7.55 8.63 -15.27
N CYS A 302 -8.61 8.31 -16.02
CA CYS A 302 -9.26 9.26 -16.94
C CYS A 302 -9.66 10.56 -16.23
N HIS A 303 -10.34 10.48 -15.08
CA HIS A 303 -10.70 11.66 -14.30
C HIS A 303 -9.49 12.44 -13.81
N ARG A 304 -8.41 11.75 -13.40
CA ARG A 304 -7.19 12.37 -12.91
C ARG A 304 -6.48 13.20 -13.97
N VAL A 305 -6.45 12.71 -15.22
CA VAL A 305 -5.77 13.37 -16.34
C VAL A 305 -6.70 14.21 -17.22
N GLY A 306 -7.99 14.30 -16.87
CA GLY A 306 -8.99 15.10 -17.59
C GLY A 306 -9.46 14.49 -18.92
N LEU A 307 -9.40 13.16 -19.07
CA LEU A 307 -10.00 12.46 -20.21
C LEU A 307 -11.46 12.10 -19.92
N ASP A 308 -12.32 12.26 -20.93
CA ASP A 308 -13.73 11.87 -20.83
C ASP A 308 -13.88 10.34 -20.96
N TYR A 309 -14.10 9.68 -19.82
CA TYR A 309 -14.38 8.25 -19.78
C TYR A 309 -15.70 7.89 -20.51
N ALA A 310 -16.71 8.77 -20.48
CA ALA A 310 -18.02 8.51 -21.05
C ALA A 310 -18.00 8.49 -22.60
N ALA A 311 -17.05 9.20 -23.21
CA ALA A 311 -16.80 9.13 -24.66
C ALA A 311 -16.36 7.74 -25.13
N GLY A 312 -15.88 6.88 -24.22
CA GLY A 312 -15.52 5.48 -24.49
C GLY A 312 -14.22 5.27 -25.28
N ARG A 313 -13.62 6.34 -25.83
CA ARG A 313 -12.33 6.36 -26.52
C ARG A 313 -11.73 7.76 -26.55
N ALA A 314 -10.42 7.86 -26.73
CA ALA A 314 -9.72 9.12 -26.94
C ALA A 314 -8.63 8.98 -28.04
N PRO A 315 -8.27 10.08 -28.74
CA PRO A 315 -7.15 10.07 -29.68
C PRO A 315 -5.85 9.58 -29.02
N PHE A 316 -5.08 8.75 -29.74
CA PHE A 316 -3.85 8.17 -29.20
C PHE A 316 -2.86 9.24 -28.70
N ALA A 317 -2.68 10.32 -29.47
CA ALA A 317 -1.80 11.42 -29.11
C ALA A 317 -2.20 12.07 -27.77
N GLN A 318 -3.50 12.28 -27.54
CA GLN A 318 -4.02 12.84 -26.30
C GLN A 318 -3.77 11.90 -25.11
N VAL A 319 -3.98 10.59 -25.29
CA VAL A 319 -3.70 9.59 -24.24
C VAL A 319 -2.22 9.53 -23.92
N PHE A 320 -1.36 9.63 -24.94
CA PHE A 320 0.10 9.64 -24.77
C PHE A 320 0.58 10.90 -24.03
N GLU A 321 0.07 12.08 -24.39
CA GLU A 321 0.35 13.33 -23.68
C GLU A 321 -0.02 13.21 -22.19
N LYS A 322 -1.23 12.73 -21.90
CA LYS A 322 -1.69 12.50 -20.52
C LYS A 322 -0.91 11.44 -19.77
N TYR A 323 -0.41 10.42 -20.46
CA TYR A 323 0.50 9.44 -19.88
C TYR A 323 1.86 10.05 -19.48
N LEU A 324 2.38 11.02 -20.25
CA LEU A 324 3.63 11.71 -19.87
C LEU A 324 3.45 12.58 -18.61
N GLU A 325 2.27 13.16 -18.42
CA GLU A 325 1.93 13.91 -17.21
C GLU A 325 1.76 12.99 -15.99
N VAL A 326 1.00 11.90 -16.14
CA VAL A 326 0.69 10.95 -15.06
C VAL A 326 0.86 9.52 -15.58
N PRO A 327 2.08 8.95 -15.50
CA PRO A 327 2.36 7.62 -16.00
C PRO A 327 1.54 6.54 -15.29
N ALA A 328 0.92 5.67 -16.08
CA ALA A 328 0.17 4.51 -15.60
C ALA A 328 0.53 3.28 -16.46
N VAL A 329 0.85 2.17 -15.80
CA VAL A 329 1.29 0.92 -16.47
C VAL A 329 0.19 0.40 -17.39
N GLU A 330 -1.06 0.46 -16.96
CA GLU A 330 -2.23 0.04 -17.72
C GLU A 330 -2.47 0.94 -18.95
N ALA A 331 -2.25 2.26 -18.83
CA ALA A 331 -2.36 3.17 -19.97
C ALA A 331 -1.27 2.88 -21.01
N ARG A 332 -0.03 2.61 -20.58
CA ARG A 332 1.06 2.17 -21.47
C ARG A 332 0.72 0.86 -22.18
N ALA A 333 0.25 -0.13 -21.42
CA ALA A 333 -0.13 -1.43 -21.97
C ALA A 333 -1.28 -1.29 -23.00
N ALA A 334 -2.29 -0.46 -22.72
CA ALA A 334 -3.39 -0.20 -23.64
C ALA A 334 -2.90 0.46 -24.94
N MET A 335 -2.02 1.45 -24.87
CA MET A 335 -1.41 2.08 -26.04
C MET A 335 -0.60 1.07 -26.87
N LEU A 336 0.25 0.26 -26.24
CA LEU A 336 1.00 -0.79 -26.92
C LEU A 336 0.08 -1.84 -27.57
N TYR A 337 -1.02 -2.17 -26.90
CA TYR A 337 -2.03 -3.07 -27.44
C TYR A 337 -2.65 -2.51 -28.74
N VAL A 338 -2.98 -1.22 -28.78
CA VAL A 338 -3.45 -0.51 -29.98
C VAL A 338 -2.41 -0.54 -31.09
N LEU A 339 -1.15 -0.17 -30.80
CA LEU A 339 -0.07 -0.18 -31.78
C LEU A 339 0.11 -1.58 -32.40
N ARG A 340 0.08 -2.64 -31.58
CA ARG A 340 0.18 -4.03 -32.05
C ARG A 340 -1.00 -4.43 -32.94
N ARG A 341 -2.22 -4.05 -32.57
CA ARG A 341 -3.45 -4.28 -33.36
C ARG A 341 -3.35 -3.61 -34.74
N HIS A 342 -2.68 -2.47 -34.82
CA HIS A 342 -2.52 -1.69 -36.05
C HIS A 342 -1.17 -1.87 -36.76
N ARG A 343 -0.33 -2.82 -36.32
CA ARG A 343 1.06 -2.99 -36.81
C ARG A 343 1.20 -3.03 -38.33
N LYS A 344 0.28 -3.69 -39.05
CA LYS A 344 0.32 -3.80 -40.52
C LYS A 344 0.09 -2.45 -41.20
N LYS A 345 -0.77 -1.61 -40.63
CA LYS A 345 -1.04 -0.27 -41.14
C LYS A 345 0.10 0.69 -40.80
N LEU A 346 0.74 0.49 -39.65
CA LEU A 346 1.87 1.29 -39.20
C LEU A 346 3.17 0.96 -39.94
N ALA A 347 3.40 -0.31 -40.28
CA ALA A 347 4.57 -0.74 -41.07
C ALA A 347 4.55 -0.27 -42.54
N VAL A 348 3.41 0.22 -43.03
CA VAL A 348 3.27 0.83 -44.36
C VAL A 348 3.53 2.35 -44.30
N ALA A 349 3.50 2.94 -43.11
CA ALA A 349 3.61 4.38 -42.87
C ALA A 349 4.94 4.82 -42.23
N ALA A 350 5.76 3.87 -41.78
CA ALA A 350 7.11 4.06 -41.24
C ALA A 350 8.14 3.54 -42.23
#